data_AF-A0A955YNC4-F1
#
_entry.id   AF-A0A955YNC4-F1
#
_cell.length_a   1.000
_cell.length_b   1.000
_cell.length_c   1.000
_cell.angle_alpha   90.00
_cell.angle_beta   90.00
_cell.angle_gamma   90.00
#
_symmetry.space_group_name_H-M   'P 1'
#
loop_
_entity.id
_entity.type
_entity.pdbx_description
1 polymer ?
#
loop_
_entity_poly.entity_id
_entity_poly.type
_entity_poly.pdbx_seq_one_letter_code
_entity_poly.pdbx_strand_id
1 'polypeptide(L)'
;PEDFNTSFEDFFDRLMPRRAMRRRVSVREARRILTQQESDRLVDIESVIDEAIARVEEAGVVFIDEIDKTISSDPDVGGDVSSEGVQRDLLPIVEGSVVMTRYGPVKTDHVLFIAAGSFHDMRPSDLIPELQGRFPIRVELSSLTEDDLFAILTEPANALTKQYEALLGTEGLELVFENGGLHEIARLASLFNTRMEDIGARRLQTIL
;
A
#
# COMPACT_ATOMS: atom_id res chain seq x y z
N PRO A 1 -44.06 -3.03 -35.30
CA PRO A 1 -44.85 -4.10 -34.65
C PRO A 1 -44.00 -5.14 -33.89
N GLU A 2 -42.71 -5.28 -34.22
CA GLU A 2 -41.80 -6.23 -33.54
C GLU A 2 -41.18 -5.66 -32.25
N ASP A 3 -40.85 -4.37 -32.18
CA ASP A 3 -40.21 -3.74 -30.99
C ASP A 3 -41.09 -3.72 -29.72
N PHE A 4 -42.41 -3.76 -29.89
CA PHE A 4 -43.35 -3.76 -28.76
C PHE A 4 -43.42 -5.13 -28.07
N ASN A 5 -43.18 -6.23 -28.80
CA ASN A 5 -43.14 -7.57 -28.24
C ASN A 5 -41.87 -7.82 -27.44
N THR A 6 -40.71 -7.36 -27.94
CA THR A 6 -39.42 -7.51 -27.24
C THR A 6 -39.41 -6.76 -25.91
N SER A 7 -40.00 -5.56 -25.87
CA SER A 7 -40.11 -4.77 -24.65
C SER A 7 -41.07 -5.36 -23.61
N PHE A 8 -42.11 -6.07 -24.06
CA PHE A 8 -43.08 -6.75 -23.19
C PHE A 8 -42.56 -8.09 -22.66
N GLU A 9 -41.78 -8.82 -23.46
CA GLU A 9 -41.06 -10.04 -23.04
C GLU A 9 -39.99 -9.72 -21.98
N ASP A 10 -39.19 -8.66 -22.16
CA ASP A 10 -38.22 -8.19 -21.17
C ASP A 10 -38.88 -7.72 -19.86
N PHE A 11 -40.09 -7.16 -19.94
CA PHE A 11 -40.87 -6.75 -18.77
C PHE A 11 -41.41 -7.96 -18.00
N PHE A 12 -41.83 -9.02 -18.70
CA PHE A 12 -42.29 -10.28 -18.10
C PHE A 12 -41.14 -11.09 -17.47
N ASP A 13 -39.96 -11.09 -18.08
CA ASP A 13 -38.77 -11.76 -17.53
C ASP A 13 -38.23 -11.08 -16.26
N ARG A 14 -38.46 -9.77 -16.10
CA ARG A 14 -38.19 -9.04 -14.84
C ARG A 14 -39.22 -9.31 -13.75
N LEU A 15 -40.47 -9.66 -14.11
CA LEU A 15 -41.54 -9.97 -13.18
C LEU A 15 -41.52 -11.43 -12.70
N MET A 16 -40.87 -12.33 -13.44
CA MET A 16 -40.71 -13.72 -13.05
C MET A 16 -39.60 -13.86 -11.98
N PRO A 17 -39.88 -14.50 -10.83
CA PRO A 17 -38.84 -14.78 -9.85
C PRO A 17 -37.79 -15.68 -10.48
N ARG A 18 -36.54 -15.20 -10.58
CA ARG A 18 -35.41 -15.97 -11.10
C ARG A 18 -35.37 -17.32 -10.39
N ARG A 19 -35.76 -18.39 -11.10
CA ARG A 19 -35.74 -19.75 -10.56
C ARG A 19 -34.30 -20.07 -10.16
N ALA A 20 -34.09 -20.35 -8.88
CA ALA A 20 -32.81 -20.82 -8.38
C ALA A 20 -32.38 -22.04 -9.20
N MET A 21 -31.32 -21.89 -9.98
CA MET A 21 -30.83 -22.93 -10.88
C MET A 21 -30.26 -24.07 -10.03
N ARG A 22 -30.98 -25.20 -9.96
CA ARG A 22 -30.53 -26.36 -9.20
C ARG A 22 -29.38 -27.03 -9.95
N ARG A 23 -28.16 -26.85 -9.44
CA ARG A 23 -26.95 -27.49 -9.95
C ARG A 23 -26.52 -28.62 -9.02
N ARG A 24 -26.16 -29.77 -9.57
CA ARG A 24 -25.57 -30.87 -8.82
C ARG A 24 -24.06 -30.65 -8.73
N VAL A 25 -23.53 -30.63 -7.51
CA VAL A 25 -22.10 -30.38 -7.22
C VAL A 25 -21.64 -31.33 -6.11
N SER A 26 -20.32 -31.45 -5.93
CA SER A 26 -19.78 -32.16 -4.77
C SER A 26 -20.14 -31.46 -3.47
N VAL A 27 -20.20 -32.18 -2.34
CA VAL A 27 -20.47 -31.57 -1.02
C VAL A 27 -19.44 -30.50 -0.66
N ARG A 28 -18.16 -30.72 -1.02
CA ARG A 28 -17.08 -29.74 -0.83
C ARG A 28 -17.36 -28.44 -1.57
N GLU A 29 -17.80 -28.53 -2.82
CA GLU A 29 -18.13 -27.37 -3.63
C GLU A 29 -19.44 -26.71 -3.17
N ALA A 30 -20.46 -27.51 -2.80
CA ALA A 30 -21.72 -27.02 -2.24
C ALA A 30 -21.49 -26.17 -0.98
N ARG A 31 -20.62 -26.62 -0.08
CA ARG A 31 -20.27 -25.87 1.14
C ARG A 31 -19.69 -24.51 0.79
N ARG A 32 -18.74 -24.43 -0.15
CA ARG A 32 -18.17 -23.16 -0.62
C ARG A 32 -19.22 -22.23 -1.21
N ILE A 33 -20.11 -22.76 -2.07
CA ILE A 33 -21.17 -21.99 -2.72
C ILE A 33 -22.15 -21.43 -1.69
N LEU A 34 -22.64 -22.26 -0.78
CA LEU A 34 -23.62 -21.87 0.23
C LEU A 34 -23.03 -20.87 1.23
N THR A 35 -21.77 -21.05 1.65
CA THR A 35 -21.08 -20.08 2.50
C THR A 35 -21.02 -18.71 1.83
N GLN A 36 -20.63 -18.63 0.55
CA GLN A 36 -20.61 -17.35 -0.16
C GLN A 36 -22.01 -16.71 -0.24
N GLN A 37 -23.04 -17.50 -0.58
CA GLN A 37 -24.42 -16.99 -0.70
C GLN A 37 -24.96 -16.42 0.62
N GLU A 38 -24.65 -17.07 1.74
CA GLU A 38 -25.07 -16.57 3.05
C GLU A 38 -24.22 -15.39 3.51
N SER A 39 -22.91 -15.37 3.21
CA SER A 39 -22.08 -14.19 3.44
C SER A 39 -22.59 -12.97 2.67
N ASP A 40 -22.96 -13.12 1.39
CA ASP A 40 -23.50 -12.03 0.57
C ASP A 40 -24.84 -11.50 1.11
N ARG A 41 -25.63 -12.35 1.78
CA ARG A 41 -26.89 -11.93 2.44
C ARG A 41 -26.68 -11.18 3.74
N LEU A 42 -25.61 -11.49 4.46
CA LEU A 42 -25.33 -10.93 5.79
C LEU A 42 -24.62 -9.59 5.71
N VAL A 43 -24.04 -9.24 4.56
CA VAL A 43 -23.30 -8.00 4.37
C VAL A 43 -24.19 -6.96 3.70
N ASP A 44 -24.52 -5.91 4.44
CA ASP A 44 -25.05 -4.68 3.86
C ASP A 44 -23.92 -3.88 3.21
N ILE A 45 -23.84 -3.96 1.88
CA ILE A 45 -22.78 -3.31 1.10
C ILE A 45 -22.86 -1.78 1.23
N GLU A 46 -24.05 -1.20 1.41
CA GLU A 46 -24.19 0.26 1.59
C GLU A 46 -23.55 0.67 2.93
N SER A 47 -23.87 -0.03 4.02
CA SER A 47 -23.24 0.20 5.32
C SER A 47 -21.71 -0.01 5.30
N VAL A 48 -21.21 -0.99 4.55
CA VAL A 48 -19.76 -1.20 4.40
C VAL A 48 -19.10 -0.05 3.65
N ILE A 49 -19.76 0.48 2.62
CA ILE A 49 -19.26 1.63 1.85
C ILE A 49 -19.19 2.88 2.73
N ASP A 50 -20.26 3.16 3.47
CA ASP A 50 -20.33 4.33 4.37
C ASP A 50 -19.22 4.26 5.45
N GLU A 51 -19.04 3.09 6.07
CA GLU A 51 -17.97 2.85 7.05
C GLU A 51 -16.58 2.97 6.41
N ALA A 52 -16.39 2.48 5.18
CA ALA A 52 -15.12 2.59 4.48
C ALA A 52 -14.77 4.04 4.16
N ILE A 53 -15.74 4.84 3.71
CA ILE A 53 -15.57 6.27 3.48
C ILE A 53 -15.20 6.96 4.79
N ALA A 54 -15.96 6.75 5.86
CA ALA A 54 -15.69 7.34 7.17
C ALA A 54 -14.28 7.00 7.67
N ARG A 55 -13.83 5.74 7.53
CA ARG A 55 -12.47 5.33 7.91
C ARG A 55 -11.38 6.04 7.12
N VAL A 56 -11.57 6.24 5.82
CA VAL A 56 -10.60 6.97 5.00
C VAL A 56 -10.57 8.43 5.40
N GLU A 57 -11.73 9.05 5.60
CA GLU A 57 -11.83 10.46 5.99
C GLU A 57 -11.22 10.70 7.39
N GLU A 58 -11.46 9.82 8.37
CA GLU A 58 -11.05 10.04 9.77
C GLU A 58 -9.66 9.49 10.13
N ALA A 59 -9.24 8.39 9.49
CA ALA A 59 -8.03 7.65 9.87
C ALA A 59 -7.18 7.23 8.66
N GLY A 60 -7.47 7.77 7.47
CA GLY A 60 -6.70 7.51 6.26
C GLY A 60 -5.25 7.97 6.42
N VAL A 61 -4.32 7.16 5.93
CA VAL A 61 -2.89 7.51 5.85
C VAL A 61 -2.44 7.36 4.40
N VAL A 62 -1.81 8.39 3.86
CA VAL A 62 -1.20 8.41 2.54
C VAL A 62 0.30 8.58 2.70
N PHE A 63 1.07 7.60 2.22
CA PHE A 63 2.53 7.66 2.17
C PHE A 63 2.99 8.03 0.76
N ILE A 64 3.66 9.17 0.62
CA ILE A 64 4.23 9.67 -0.64
C ILE A 64 5.73 9.42 -0.57
N ASP A 65 6.20 8.39 -1.28
CA ASP A 65 7.63 8.09 -1.36
C ASP A 65 8.32 8.94 -2.42
N GLU A 66 9.63 9.12 -2.27
CA GLU A 66 10.50 9.85 -3.21
C GLU A 66 9.97 11.24 -3.62
N ILE A 67 9.39 12.00 -2.67
CA ILE A 67 8.86 13.35 -2.94
C ILE A 67 9.95 14.32 -3.42
N ASP A 68 11.21 14.06 -3.05
CA ASP A 68 12.38 14.81 -3.49
C ASP A 68 12.58 14.78 -5.01
N LYS A 69 12.12 13.72 -5.71
CA LYS A 69 12.16 13.64 -7.18
C LYS A 69 11.18 14.58 -7.88
N THR A 70 10.26 15.18 -7.15
CA THR A 70 9.32 16.18 -7.70
C THR A 70 9.91 17.60 -7.73
N ILE A 71 11.12 17.79 -7.18
CA ILE A 71 11.83 19.06 -7.18
C ILE A 71 12.65 19.18 -8.48
N SER A 72 12.49 20.29 -9.20
CA SER A 72 13.28 20.61 -10.38
C SER A 72 14.71 20.97 -10.00
N SER A 73 15.68 20.48 -10.77
CA SER A 73 17.10 20.73 -10.53
C SER A 73 17.64 21.97 -11.26
N ASP A 74 16.93 22.51 -12.27
CA ASP A 74 17.49 23.56 -13.12
C ASP A 74 16.42 24.57 -13.64
N PRO A 75 16.35 25.80 -13.09
CA PRO A 75 15.39 26.81 -13.52
C PRO A 75 15.57 27.29 -14.98
N ASP A 76 16.75 27.10 -15.57
CA ASP A 76 17.13 27.70 -16.87
C ASP A 76 16.87 26.80 -18.09
N VAL A 77 16.48 25.53 -17.89
CA VAL A 77 16.16 24.61 -18.99
C VAL A 77 14.65 24.50 -19.12
N GLY A 78 14.09 25.15 -20.14
CA GLY A 78 12.65 25.32 -20.40
C GLY A 78 11.81 24.06 -20.69
N GLY A 79 12.09 22.94 -20.02
CA GLY A 79 11.31 21.70 -20.03
C GLY A 79 10.69 21.31 -18.68
N ASP A 80 10.92 22.08 -17.61
CA ASP A 80 10.68 21.69 -16.20
C ASP A 80 9.24 21.87 -15.67
N VAL A 81 8.25 22.07 -16.55
CA VAL A 81 6.84 22.25 -16.13
C VAL A 81 6.28 20.98 -15.47
N SER A 82 6.88 19.80 -15.74
CA SER A 82 6.35 18.51 -15.30
C SER A 82 6.54 18.26 -13.80
N SER A 83 7.67 18.63 -13.20
CA SER A 83 7.99 18.23 -11.82
C SER A 83 7.29 19.12 -10.79
N GLU A 84 7.30 20.44 -11.01
CA GLU A 84 6.51 21.39 -10.20
C GLU A 84 5.00 21.17 -10.40
N GLY A 85 4.58 20.77 -11.61
CA GLY A 85 3.20 20.41 -11.91
C GLY A 85 2.68 19.30 -11.01
N VAL A 86 3.49 18.25 -10.76
CA VAL A 86 3.12 17.16 -9.82
C VAL A 86 2.88 17.69 -8.42
N GLN A 87 3.74 18.59 -7.92
CA GLN A 87 3.55 19.20 -6.60
C GLN A 87 2.25 20.01 -6.53
N ARG A 88 1.96 20.80 -7.57
CA ARG A 88 0.73 21.60 -7.66
C ARG A 88 -0.53 20.75 -7.75
N ASP A 89 -0.46 19.62 -8.45
CA ASP A 89 -1.57 18.67 -8.55
C ASP A 89 -1.81 17.91 -7.23
N LEU A 90 -0.78 17.74 -6.40
CA LEU A 90 -0.91 17.17 -5.05
C LEU A 90 -1.53 18.15 -4.05
N LEU A 91 -1.37 19.46 -4.23
CA LEU A 91 -1.85 20.47 -3.27
C LEU A 91 -3.32 20.28 -2.90
N PRO A 92 -4.31 20.21 -3.83
CA PRO A 92 -5.72 20.11 -3.45
C PRO A 92 -6.02 18.91 -2.55
N ILE A 93 -5.28 17.82 -2.71
CA ILE A 93 -5.47 16.60 -1.92
C ILE A 93 -4.92 16.80 -0.51
N VAL A 94 -3.73 17.39 -0.37
CA VAL A 94 -3.08 17.64 0.93
C VAL A 94 -3.73 18.81 1.68
N GLU A 95 -4.27 19.80 0.97
CA GLU A 95 -4.95 20.95 1.56
C GLU A 95 -6.36 20.64 2.06
N GLY A 96 -6.98 19.56 1.56
CA GLY A 96 -8.37 19.19 1.81
C GLY A 96 -9.24 19.44 0.59
N SER A 97 -9.71 18.36 -0.05
CA SER A 97 -10.66 18.42 -1.16
C SER A 97 -11.60 17.23 -1.15
N VAL A 98 -12.67 17.31 -1.96
CA VAL A 98 -13.59 16.21 -2.19
C VAL A 98 -13.17 15.45 -3.43
N VAL A 99 -12.72 14.20 -3.27
CA VAL A 99 -12.33 13.30 -4.34
C VAL A 99 -13.49 12.36 -4.67
N MET A 100 -13.91 12.32 -5.94
CA MET A 100 -14.96 11.42 -6.39
C MET A 100 -14.41 10.02 -6.64
N THR A 101 -14.88 9.03 -5.88
CA THR A 101 -14.54 7.62 -6.06
C THR A 101 -15.73 6.83 -6.60
N ARG A 102 -15.50 5.57 -7.00
CA ARG A 102 -16.58 4.65 -7.38
C ARG A 102 -17.54 4.29 -6.23
N TYR A 103 -17.17 4.63 -5.00
CA TYR A 103 -17.92 4.35 -3.78
C TYR A 103 -18.64 5.58 -3.22
N GLY A 104 -18.33 6.76 -3.75
CA GLY A 104 -18.87 8.02 -3.25
C GLY A 104 -17.79 9.11 -3.15
N PRO A 105 -18.19 10.34 -2.78
CA PRO A 105 -17.24 11.40 -2.46
C PRO A 105 -16.46 11.07 -1.19
N VAL A 106 -15.17 11.37 -1.17
CA VAL A 106 -14.27 11.25 0.00
C VAL A 106 -13.58 12.58 0.23
N LYS A 107 -13.63 13.07 1.47
CA LYS A 107 -12.94 14.29 1.92
C LYS A 107 -11.55 13.97 2.44
N THR A 108 -10.56 14.78 2.08
CA THR A 108 -9.16 14.55 2.48
C THR A 108 -8.69 15.42 3.65
N ASP A 109 -9.57 16.26 4.22
CA ASP A 109 -9.26 17.26 5.26
C ASP A 109 -8.53 16.69 6.50
N HIS A 110 -8.78 15.42 6.84
CA HIS A 110 -8.23 14.75 8.03
C HIS A 110 -7.34 13.54 7.69
N VAL A 111 -7.03 13.33 6.41
CA VAL A 111 -6.09 12.28 5.99
C VAL A 111 -4.68 12.67 6.41
N LEU A 112 -3.96 11.74 7.05
CA LEU A 112 -2.56 11.93 7.41
C LEU A 112 -1.67 11.70 6.19
N PHE A 113 -0.93 12.72 5.79
CA PHE A 113 0.08 12.60 4.74
C PHE A 113 1.47 12.45 5.35
N ILE A 114 2.19 11.41 4.92
CA ILE A 114 3.59 11.19 5.25
C ILE A 114 4.36 11.23 3.94
N ALA A 115 5.22 12.24 3.77
CA ALA A 115 6.10 12.31 2.61
C ALA A 115 7.52 11.89 3.01
N ALA A 116 8.12 11.03 2.20
CA ALA A 116 9.48 10.56 2.37
C ALA A 116 10.32 10.91 1.13
N GLY A 117 11.60 11.11 1.34
CA GLY A 117 12.57 11.42 0.30
C GLY A 117 13.97 11.27 0.86
N SER A 118 14.93 11.02 -0.01
CA SER A 118 16.33 10.84 0.38
C SER A 118 17.04 12.19 0.56
N PHE A 119 16.59 13.22 -0.18
CA PHE A 119 17.08 14.60 -0.10
C PHE A 119 18.62 14.71 -0.16
N HIS A 120 19.28 13.86 -0.96
CA HIS A 120 20.74 13.88 -1.14
C HIS A 120 21.21 15.13 -1.90
N ASP A 121 20.57 15.44 -3.03
CA ASP A 121 20.91 16.56 -3.90
C ASP A 121 19.97 17.77 -3.74
N MET A 122 18.86 17.56 -3.02
CA MET A 122 17.77 18.53 -2.84
C MET A 122 17.47 18.71 -1.36
N ARG A 123 16.94 19.86 -0.97
CA ARG A 123 16.50 20.10 0.40
C ARG A 123 14.98 20.20 0.46
N PRO A 124 14.34 19.90 1.60
CA PRO A 124 12.91 20.14 1.78
C PRO A 124 12.49 21.61 1.55
N SER A 125 13.42 22.56 1.66
CA SER A 125 13.19 23.98 1.34
C SER A 125 13.01 24.27 -0.15
N ASP A 126 13.37 23.33 -1.02
CA ASP A 126 13.31 23.48 -2.47
C ASP A 126 11.96 22.99 -3.04
N LEU A 127 11.07 22.42 -2.19
CA LEU A 127 9.65 22.21 -2.52
C LEU A 127 8.91 23.55 -2.69
N ILE A 128 7.76 23.57 -3.38
CA ILE A 128 6.95 24.80 -3.50
C ILE A 128 6.49 25.30 -2.11
N PRO A 129 6.46 26.62 -1.86
CA PRO A 129 6.13 27.18 -0.54
C PRO A 129 4.80 26.67 0.05
N GLU A 130 3.79 26.48 -0.80
CA GLU A 130 2.47 25.97 -0.43
C GLU A 130 2.57 24.57 0.17
N LEU A 131 3.36 23.69 -0.45
CA LEU A 131 3.51 22.30 -0.01
C LEU A 131 4.36 22.22 1.25
N GLN A 132 5.39 23.06 1.39
CA GLN A 132 6.17 23.18 2.63
C GLN A 132 5.29 23.51 3.83
N GLY A 133 4.30 24.41 3.66
CA GLY A 133 3.36 24.78 4.71
C GLY A 133 2.46 23.62 5.18
N ARG A 134 2.28 22.59 4.34
CA ARG A 134 1.46 21.40 4.65
C ARG A 134 2.24 20.24 5.27
N PHE A 135 3.57 20.30 5.26
CA PHE A 135 4.46 19.36 5.97
C PHE A 135 5.23 20.07 7.10
N PRO A 136 4.54 20.48 8.19
CA PRO A 136 5.17 21.22 9.28
C PRO A 136 6.08 20.35 10.17
N ILE A 137 5.79 19.05 10.27
CA ILE A 137 6.59 18.11 11.05
C ILE A 137 7.69 17.56 10.15
N ARG A 138 8.93 17.71 10.58
CA ARG A 138 10.11 17.20 9.88
C ARG A 138 10.88 16.27 10.80
N VAL A 139 11.22 15.11 10.28
CA VAL A 139 12.02 14.09 10.98
C VAL A 139 13.08 13.57 10.02
N GLU A 140 14.28 13.37 10.54
CA GLU A 140 15.41 12.80 9.82
C GLU A 140 15.69 11.42 10.39
N LEU A 141 15.82 10.41 9.53
CA LEU A 141 16.13 9.05 9.91
C LEU A 141 17.62 8.80 9.70
N SER A 142 18.26 8.13 10.65
CA SER A 142 19.68 7.77 10.55
C SER A 142 19.89 6.52 9.68
N SER A 143 21.05 6.44 9.05
CA SER A 143 21.51 5.21 8.38
C SER A 143 21.64 4.06 9.39
N LEU A 144 21.41 2.84 8.91
CA LEU A 144 21.47 1.63 9.74
C LEU A 144 22.91 1.19 9.98
N THR A 145 23.23 0.88 11.23
CA THR A 145 24.50 0.28 11.64
C THR A 145 24.49 -1.25 11.48
N GLU A 146 25.65 -1.89 11.62
CA GLU A 146 25.73 -3.36 11.69
C GLU A 146 24.87 -3.95 12.81
N ASP A 147 24.87 -3.30 13.99
CA ASP A 147 24.08 -3.74 15.14
C ASP A 147 22.57 -3.59 14.85
N ASP A 148 22.15 -2.54 14.15
CA ASP A 148 20.75 -2.38 13.73
C ASP A 148 20.34 -3.47 12.74
N LEU A 149 21.21 -3.82 11.79
CA LEU A 149 20.96 -4.91 10.84
C LEU A 149 20.84 -6.26 11.56
N PHE A 150 21.65 -6.50 12.58
CA PHE A 150 21.54 -7.67 13.45
C PHE A 150 20.21 -7.68 14.22
N ALA A 151 19.81 -6.55 14.80
CA ALA A 151 18.53 -6.41 15.50
C ALA A 151 17.34 -6.66 14.55
N ILE A 152 17.38 -6.15 13.31
CA ILE A 152 16.37 -6.41 12.28
C ILE A 152 16.22 -7.91 11.96
N LEU A 153 17.31 -8.68 12.04
CA LEU A 153 17.28 -10.12 11.83
C LEU A 153 16.69 -10.90 13.01
N THR A 154 16.54 -10.32 14.20
CA THR A 154 16.23 -11.09 15.43
C THR A 154 15.01 -10.58 16.19
N GLU A 155 14.86 -9.26 16.32
CA GLU A 155 13.86 -8.64 17.18
C GLU A 155 12.47 -8.56 16.55
N PRO A 156 12.30 -8.10 15.28
CA PRO A 156 10.99 -7.96 14.67
C PRO A 156 10.18 -9.26 14.75
N ALA A 157 8.87 -9.13 14.98
CA ALA A 157 7.97 -10.28 15.12
C ALA A 157 8.05 -11.22 13.92
N ASN A 158 8.19 -10.65 12.72
CA ASN A 158 8.31 -11.35 11.46
C ASN A 158 9.70 -11.12 10.82
N ALA A 159 10.78 -11.19 11.60
CA ALA A 159 12.15 -11.10 11.08
C ALA A 159 12.42 -12.19 10.01
N LEU A 160 13.33 -11.92 9.07
CA LEU A 160 13.64 -12.84 7.96
C LEU A 160 14.05 -14.23 8.45
N THR A 161 14.84 -14.30 9.51
CA THR A 161 15.27 -15.56 10.15
C THR A 161 14.08 -16.41 10.59
N LYS A 162 13.14 -15.81 11.34
CA LYS A 162 11.90 -16.45 11.81
C LYS A 162 11.03 -16.91 10.63
N GLN A 163 10.99 -16.13 9.55
CA GLN A 163 10.30 -16.52 8.32
C GLN A 163 10.95 -17.76 7.69
N TYR A 164 12.28 -17.79 7.56
CA TYR A 164 13.00 -18.94 7.01
C TYR A 164 12.87 -20.20 7.89
N GLU A 165 12.96 -20.06 9.22
CA GLU A 165 12.72 -21.14 10.18
C GLU A 165 11.31 -21.73 10.01
N ALA A 166 10.29 -20.87 9.93
CA ALA A 166 8.91 -21.30 9.75
C ALA A 166 8.67 -21.96 8.37
N LEU A 167 9.24 -21.40 7.30
CA LEU A 167 9.11 -21.93 5.94
C LEU A 167 9.74 -23.32 5.82
N LEU A 168 10.98 -23.51 6.28
CA LEU A 168 11.64 -24.82 6.23
C LEU A 168 11.01 -25.82 7.20
N GLY A 169 10.45 -25.33 8.31
CA GLY A 169 9.64 -26.14 9.23
C GLY A 169 8.43 -26.79 8.56
N THR A 170 7.86 -26.18 7.50
CA THR A 170 6.76 -26.81 6.74
C THR A 170 7.18 -28.09 6.00
N GLU A 171 8.48 -28.22 5.69
CA GLU A 171 9.10 -29.41 5.09
C GLU A 171 9.67 -30.38 6.15
N GLY A 172 9.41 -30.11 7.43
CA GLY A 172 9.93 -30.91 8.55
C GLY A 172 11.41 -30.69 8.84
N LEU A 173 12.00 -29.60 8.35
CA LEU A 173 13.39 -29.22 8.61
C LEU A 173 13.45 -28.22 9.76
N GLU A 174 14.29 -28.50 10.75
CA GLU A 174 14.61 -27.57 11.83
C GLU A 174 15.83 -26.73 11.43
N LEU A 175 15.60 -25.43 11.17
CA LEU A 175 16.66 -24.46 10.96
C LEU A 175 16.92 -23.73 12.27
N VAL A 176 18.20 -23.58 12.64
CA VAL A 176 18.63 -22.81 13.80
C VAL A 176 19.69 -21.81 13.34
N PHE A 177 19.43 -20.53 13.51
CA PHE A 177 20.43 -19.50 13.29
C PHE A 177 21.26 -19.27 14.56
N GLU A 178 22.54 -19.61 14.51
CA GLU A 178 23.46 -19.27 15.58
C GLU A 178 23.77 -17.76 15.60
N ASN A 179 23.90 -17.18 16.79
CA ASN A 179 24.19 -15.74 16.96
C ASN A 179 25.43 -15.30 16.17
N GLY A 180 26.50 -16.11 16.15
CA GLY A 180 27.71 -15.80 15.38
C GLY A 180 27.46 -15.72 13.87
N GLY A 181 26.59 -16.60 13.35
CA GLY A 181 26.18 -16.57 11.95
C GLY A 181 25.36 -15.31 11.62
N LEU A 182 24.44 -14.93 12.50
CA LEU A 182 23.64 -13.72 12.33
C LEU A 182 24.47 -12.43 12.36
N HIS A 183 25.47 -12.36 13.25
CA HIS A 183 26.44 -11.25 13.25
C HIS A 183 27.22 -11.20 11.94
N GLU A 184 27.67 -12.35 11.41
CA GLU A 184 28.40 -12.35 10.14
C GLU A 184 27.51 -11.91 8.96
N ILE A 185 26.24 -12.30 8.94
CA ILE A 185 25.27 -11.82 7.94
C ILE A 185 25.11 -10.30 8.02
N ALA A 186 24.90 -9.77 9.22
CA ALA A 186 24.76 -8.33 9.44
C ALA A 186 26.04 -7.56 9.02
N ARG A 187 27.21 -8.08 9.39
CA ARG A 187 28.52 -7.54 8.99
C ARG A 187 28.69 -7.50 7.48
N LEU A 188 28.38 -8.61 6.79
CA LEU A 188 28.46 -8.69 5.32
C LEU A 188 27.49 -7.71 4.65
N ALA A 189 26.28 -7.56 5.20
CA ALA A 189 25.30 -6.60 4.69
C ALA A 189 25.80 -5.16 4.81
N SER A 190 26.30 -4.77 5.99
CA SER A 190 26.88 -3.45 6.23
C SER A 190 28.10 -3.18 5.32
N LEU A 191 28.98 -4.18 5.18
CA LEU A 191 30.16 -4.10 4.33
C LEU A 191 29.80 -3.89 2.85
N PHE A 192 28.79 -4.60 2.35
CA PHE A 192 28.34 -4.46 0.96
C PHE A 192 27.65 -3.13 0.71
N ASN A 193 26.84 -2.64 1.65
CA ASN A 193 26.26 -1.29 1.56
C ASN A 193 27.35 -0.20 1.51
N THR A 194 28.47 -0.38 2.23
CA THR A 194 29.59 0.57 2.19
C THR A 194 30.40 0.49 0.90
N ARG A 195 30.55 -0.70 0.30
CA ARG A 195 31.41 -0.94 -0.87
C ARG A 195 30.69 -0.78 -2.21
N MET A 196 29.37 -0.88 -2.20
CA MET A 196 28.50 -0.81 -3.37
C MET A 196 27.43 0.28 -3.13
N GLU A 197 26.32 0.20 -3.86
CA GLU A 197 25.14 1.02 -3.57
C GLU A 197 24.52 0.60 -2.23
N ASP A 198 24.35 1.57 -1.32
CA ASP A 198 23.64 1.34 -0.06
C ASP A 198 22.14 1.23 -0.32
N ILE A 199 21.60 0.02 -0.11
CA ILE A 199 20.17 -0.27 -0.22
C ILE A 199 19.53 -0.50 1.17
N GLY A 200 20.25 -0.15 2.24
CA GLY A 200 19.83 -0.29 3.63
C GLY A 200 19.55 -1.74 4.01
N ALA A 201 18.50 -1.95 4.82
CA ALA A 201 18.08 -3.26 5.30
C ALA A 201 17.69 -4.24 4.17
N ARG A 202 17.37 -3.77 2.97
CA ARG A 202 17.03 -4.64 1.83
C ARG A 202 18.20 -5.57 1.47
N ARG A 203 19.43 -5.18 1.78
CA ARG A 203 20.64 -6.00 1.58
C ARG A 203 20.55 -7.35 2.29
N LEU A 204 19.90 -7.41 3.46
CA LEU A 204 19.72 -8.64 4.23
C LEU A 204 18.98 -9.72 3.44
N GLN A 205 17.98 -9.35 2.62
CA GLN A 205 17.23 -10.30 1.78
C GLN A 205 18.07 -10.91 0.67
N THR A 206 19.09 -10.20 0.18
CA THR A 206 19.96 -10.71 -0.89
C THR A 206 21.09 -11.60 -0.38
N ILE A 207 21.37 -11.55 0.92
CA ILE A 207 22.42 -12.33 1.56
C ILE A 207 21.87 -13.65 2.14
N LEU A 208 20.63 -13.63 2.65
CA LEU A 208 19.91 -14.81 3.18
C LEU A 208 19.25 -15.64 2.09
#